data_AF-A0AAW5AFK8-F1
#
_entry.id   AF-A0AAW5AFK8-F1
#
_cell.length_a   1.000
_cell.length_b   1.000
_cell.length_c   1.000
_cell.angle_alpha   90.00
_cell.angle_beta   90.00
_cell.angle_gamma   90.00
#
_symmetry.space_group_name_H-M   'P 1'
#
loop_
_entity.id
_entity.type
_entity.pdbx_description
1 polymer ?
#
loop_
_entity_poly.entity_id
_entity_poly.type
_entity_poly.pdbx_seq_one_letter_code
_entity_poly.pdbx_strand_id
1 'polypeptide(L)'
;VETRPIKGTRPRGLTPQEDAANAAELLASPKDRAENLMIVDLLRNDLGRTCRTGSVKVPELFSLESYPNVHHLVSSVTGELADDKDALDLIAGSFPGGSITGAPKIRAMQIIDELEPTRRGLYCGSLLYLDVRGEMDSSIAIRSLLVKDGQVCCWGGGGIVADSEWQAEYQESMTKVRVLLETLEGL
;
A
#
# COMPACT_ATOMS: atom_id res chain seq x y z
N VAL A 1 -17.73 2.57 -3.60
CA VAL A 1 -16.37 2.00 -3.62
C VAL A 1 -15.48 2.75 -2.66
N GLU A 2 -14.50 2.07 -2.06
CA GLU A 2 -13.56 2.65 -1.11
C GLU A 2 -12.16 2.07 -1.35
N THR A 3 -11.13 2.88 -1.14
CA THR A 3 -9.74 2.44 -1.01
C THR A 3 -9.06 3.20 0.13
N ARG A 4 -8.20 2.50 0.88
CA ARG A 4 -7.59 3.03 2.11
C ARG A 4 -6.05 3.05 1.98
N PRO A 5 -5.45 4.09 1.37
CA PRO A 5 -4.00 4.18 1.30
C PRO A 5 -3.35 4.31 2.67
N ILE A 6 -2.24 3.58 2.84
CA ILE A 6 -1.42 3.60 4.04
C ILE A 6 0.00 4.03 3.66
N LYS A 7 0.49 5.07 4.32
CA LYS A 7 1.88 5.58 4.20
C LYS A 7 2.30 6.18 5.53
N GLY A 8 3.43 5.72 6.06
CA GLY A 8 3.88 6.04 7.41
C GLY A 8 3.51 4.96 8.42
N THR A 9 4.51 4.52 9.17
CA THR A 9 4.37 3.47 10.19
C THR A 9 5.29 3.81 11.36
N ARG A 10 4.81 3.60 12.59
CA ARG A 10 5.64 3.61 13.80
C ARG A 10 5.31 2.39 14.66
N PRO A 11 6.27 1.83 15.41
CA PRO A 11 5.98 0.70 16.30
C PRO A 11 5.08 1.15 17.47
N ARG A 12 4.36 0.21 18.06
CA ARG A 12 3.75 0.44 19.38
C ARG A 12 4.84 0.62 20.43
N GLY A 13 4.58 1.51 21.40
CA GLY A 13 5.50 1.72 22.52
C GLY A 13 5.40 0.61 23.58
N LEU A 14 6.49 0.38 24.32
CA LEU A 14 6.51 -0.53 25.46
C LEU A 14 5.82 0.08 26.68
N THR A 15 5.66 1.40 26.69
CA THR A 15 4.93 2.16 27.72
C THR A 15 3.86 3.04 27.09
N PRO A 16 2.79 3.41 27.81
CA PRO A 16 1.77 4.33 27.30
C PRO A 16 2.34 5.68 26.83
N GLN A 17 3.38 6.17 27.50
CA GLN A 17 4.05 7.42 27.16
C GLN A 17 4.82 7.32 25.84
N GLU A 18 5.58 6.24 25.66
CA GLU A 18 6.29 5.96 24.41
C GLU A 18 5.31 5.72 23.26
N ASP A 19 4.22 5.00 23.50
CA ASP A 19 3.20 4.70 22.50
C ASP A 19 2.53 5.99 21.98
N ALA A 20 2.19 6.90 22.91
CA ALA A 20 1.65 8.21 22.57
C ALA A 20 2.66 9.10 21.85
N ALA A 21 3.96 9.03 22.22
CA ALA A 21 5.01 9.76 21.54
C ALA A 21 5.20 9.29 20.09
N ASN A 22 5.24 7.98 19.85
CA ASN A 22 5.34 7.39 18.52
C ASN A 22 4.15 7.76 17.63
N ALA A 23 2.94 7.74 18.19
CA ALA A 23 1.72 8.17 17.50
C ALA A 23 1.76 9.66 17.12
N ALA A 24 2.18 10.53 18.05
CA ALA A 24 2.30 11.96 17.81
C ALA A 24 3.39 12.27 16.78
N GLU A 25 4.52 11.56 16.82
CA GLU A 25 5.59 11.67 15.83
C GLU A 25 5.09 11.33 14.42
N LEU A 26 4.36 10.21 14.28
CA LEU A 26 3.79 9.79 12.99
C LEU A 26 2.82 10.84 12.43
N LEU A 27 1.93 11.38 13.26
CA LEU A 27 0.98 12.43 12.87
C LEU A 27 1.68 13.74 12.47
N ALA A 28 2.80 14.06 13.11
CA ALA A 28 3.57 15.26 12.85
C ALA A 28 4.53 15.13 11.65
N SER A 29 4.81 13.91 11.20
CA SER A 29 5.81 13.63 10.17
C SER A 29 5.46 14.25 8.81
N PRO A 30 6.21 15.27 8.34
CA PRO A 30 5.94 15.90 7.04
C PRO A 30 6.23 14.95 5.89
N LYS A 31 7.23 14.06 6.01
CA LYS A 31 7.55 13.02 5.02
C LYS A 31 6.36 12.07 4.84
N ASP A 32 5.90 11.47 5.95
CA ASP A 32 4.82 10.47 5.91
C ASP A 32 3.52 11.07 5.36
N ARG A 33 3.20 12.33 5.73
CA ARG A 33 2.04 13.06 5.19
C ARG A 33 2.18 13.37 3.70
N ALA A 34 3.37 13.78 3.24
CA ALA A 34 3.61 14.05 1.83
C ALA A 34 3.47 12.79 0.98
N GLU A 35 4.06 11.67 1.43
CA GLU A 35 3.91 10.37 0.76
C GLU A 35 2.45 9.91 0.75
N ASN A 36 1.74 10.02 1.87
CA ASN A 36 0.34 9.65 1.97
C ASN A 36 -0.52 10.47 1.00
N LEU A 37 -0.34 11.80 0.98
CA LEU A 37 -1.07 12.71 0.10
C LEU A 37 -0.84 12.38 -1.37
N MET A 38 0.41 12.10 -1.76
CA MET A 38 0.76 11.71 -3.12
C MET A 38 -0.01 10.46 -3.56
N ILE A 39 -0.15 9.46 -2.69
CA ILE A 39 -0.92 8.26 -2.99
C ILE A 39 -2.42 8.54 -2.97
N VAL A 40 -2.93 9.36 -2.06
CA VAL A 40 -4.34 9.80 -2.04
C VAL A 40 -4.70 10.43 -3.38
N ASP A 41 -3.90 11.36 -3.88
CA ASP A 41 -4.15 12.01 -5.17
C ASP A 41 -4.09 11.04 -6.35
N LEU A 42 -3.14 10.10 -6.32
CA LEU A 42 -3.09 9.03 -7.32
C LEU A 42 -4.37 8.18 -7.30
N LEU A 43 -4.84 7.77 -6.13
CA LEU A 43 -6.03 6.93 -5.99
C LEU A 43 -7.32 7.70 -6.31
N ARG A 44 -7.39 9.00 -6.02
CA ARG A 44 -8.49 9.86 -6.49
C ARG A 44 -8.55 9.88 -8.02
N ASN A 45 -7.40 9.99 -8.68
CA ASN A 45 -7.31 9.93 -10.13
C ASN A 45 -7.68 8.54 -10.67
N ASP A 46 -7.27 7.47 -10.00
CA ASP A 46 -7.64 6.10 -10.39
C ASP A 46 -9.15 5.87 -10.29
N LEU A 47 -9.77 6.20 -9.14
CA LEU A 47 -11.21 6.08 -8.95
C LEU A 47 -11.99 7.00 -9.90
N GLY A 48 -11.47 8.19 -10.21
CA GLY A 48 -12.10 9.14 -11.12
C GLY A 48 -12.30 8.62 -12.56
N ARG A 49 -11.64 7.54 -12.95
CA ARG A 49 -11.79 6.91 -14.28
C ARG A 49 -13.08 6.08 -14.40
N THR A 50 -13.60 5.57 -13.28
CA THR A 50 -14.74 4.64 -13.26
C THR A 50 -15.88 5.10 -12.33
N CYS A 51 -15.63 6.09 -11.48
CA CYS A 51 -16.65 6.68 -10.61
C CYS A 51 -17.36 7.86 -11.29
N ARG A 52 -18.59 8.15 -10.84
CA ARG A 52 -19.36 9.32 -11.26
C ARG A 52 -18.56 10.59 -11.00
N THR A 53 -18.55 11.51 -11.98
CA THR A 53 -17.88 12.81 -11.83
C THR A 53 -18.43 13.54 -10.60
N GLY A 54 -17.53 14.02 -9.74
CA GLY A 54 -17.89 14.71 -8.49
C GLY A 54 -18.24 13.79 -7.30
N SER A 55 -18.31 12.47 -7.49
CA SER A 55 -18.57 11.53 -6.40
C SER A 55 -17.33 11.18 -5.57
N VAL A 56 -16.13 11.32 -6.16
CA VAL A 56 -14.86 10.97 -5.50
C VAL A 56 -14.55 11.94 -4.37
N LYS A 57 -14.43 11.42 -3.14
CA LYS A 57 -14.22 12.18 -1.91
C LYS A 57 -13.09 11.57 -1.08
N VAL A 58 -12.52 12.38 -0.20
CA VAL A 58 -11.53 11.96 0.80
C VAL A 58 -12.13 12.24 2.17
N PRO A 59 -12.98 11.35 2.71
CA PRO A 59 -13.64 11.59 4.00
C PRO A 59 -12.64 11.62 5.17
N GLU A 60 -11.53 10.90 5.04
CA GLU A 60 -10.48 10.80 6.06
C GLU A 60 -9.13 11.04 5.41
N LEU A 61 -8.34 11.96 5.97
CA LEU A 61 -7.00 12.29 5.50
C LEU A 61 -6.04 12.35 6.69
N PHE A 62 -5.00 11.53 6.66
CA PHE A 62 -3.98 11.44 7.71
C PHE A 62 -4.54 10.97 9.07
N SER A 63 -5.51 10.06 9.06
CA SER A 63 -6.05 9.43 10.26
C SER A 63 -5.02 8.46 10.86
N LEU A 64 -4.87 8.48 12.18
CA LEU A 64 -4.06 7.50 12.89
C LEU A 64 -4.89 6.24 13.15
N GLU A 65 -4.39 5.08 12.73
CA GLU A 65 -4.94 3.78 13.10
C GLU A 65 -3.90 2.96 13.88
N SER A 66 -4.31 2.47 15.05
CA SER A 66 -3.44 1.69 15.94
C SER A 66 -3.79 0.21 15.87
N TYR A 67 -2.80 -0.60 15.54
CA TYR A 67 -2.83 -2.07 15.52
C TYR A 67 -2.02 -2.63 16.69
N PRO A 68 -2.08 -3.95 16.99
CA PRO A 68 -1.34 -4.53 18.11
C PRO A 68 0.18 -4.30 18.07
N ASN A 69 0.77 -4.17 16.88
CA ASN A 69 2.21 -4.07 16.66
C ASN A 69 2.67 -2.72 16.09
N VAL A 70 1.79 -1.95 15.43
CA VAL A 70 2.15 -0.67 14.79
C VAL A 70 1.04 0.37 14.83
N HIS A 71 1.42 1.63 14.68
CA HIS A 71 0.55 2.73 14.26
C HIS A 71 0.72 2.98 12.76
N HIS A 72 -0.38 3.24 12.07
CA HIS A 72 -0.43 3.59 10.66
C HIS A 72 -1.08 4.94 10.43
N LEU A 73 -0.56 5.67 9.46
CA LEU A 73 -1.21 6.87 8.95
C LEU A 73 -2.02 6.47 7.71
N VAL A 74 -3.33 6.51 7.84
CA VAL A 74 -4.33 5.98 6.91
C VAL A 74 -5.17 7.14 6.39
N SER A 75 -5.49 7.09 5.11
CA SER A 75 -6.51 7.96 4.51
C SER A 75 -7.55 7.09 3.83
N SER A 76 -8.73 7.62 3.58
CA SER A 76 -9.79 6.93 2.82
C SER A 76 -10.14 7.76 1.59
N VAL A 77 -10.27 7.09 0.45
CA VAL A 77 -10.81 7.66 -0.78
C VAL A 77 -12.03 6.86 -1.17
N THR A 78 -13.17 7.54 -1.27
CA THR A 78 -14.45 6.92 -1.62
C THR A 78 -14.98 7.48 -2.92
N GLY A 79 -15.85 6.72 -3.58
CA GLY A 79 -16.53 7.14 -4.80
C GLY A 79 -17.75 6.28 -5.08
N GLU A 80 -18.60 6.75 -5.99
CA GLU A 80 -19.76 6.00 -6.48
C GLU A 80 -19.45 5.56 -7.91
N LEU A 81 -19.54 4.25 -8.19
CA LEU A 81 -19.34 3.76 -9.56
C LEU A 81 -20.32 4.43 -10.52
N ALA A 82 -19.85 4.72 -11.73
CA ALA A 82 -20.74 5.17 -12.80
C ALA A 82 -21.73 4.06 -13.17
N ASP A 83 -22.91 4.47 -13.64
CA ASP A 83 -24.04 3.56 -13.87
C ASP A 83 -23.73 2.50 -14.96
N ASP A 84 -22.70 2.74 -15.81
CA ASP A 84 -22.20 1.85 -16.87
C ASP A 84 -20.90 1.11 -16.48
N LYS A 85 -20.52 1.10 -15.20
CA LYS A 85 -19.28 0.49 -14.69
C LYS A 85 -19.54 -0.55 -13.61
N ASP A 86 -18.67 -1.54 -13.57
CA ASP A 86 -18.69 -2.58 -12.55
C ASP A 86 -17.36 -2.69 -11.77
N ALA A 87 -17.28 -3.70 -10.88
CA ALA A 87 -16.09 -3.96 -10.07
C ALA A 87 -14.87 -4.38 -10.91
N LEU A 88 -15.07 -5.02 -12.07
CA LEU A 88 -13.99 -5.41 -12.97
C LEU A 88 -13.41 -4.20 -13.71
N ASP A 89 -14.27 -3.28 -14.17
CA ASP A 89 -13.84 -1.99 -14.71
C ASP A 89 -13.00 -1.22 -13.69
N LEU A 90 -13.48 -1.19 -12.43
CA LEU A 90 -12.81 -0.51 -11.33
C LEU A 90 -11.39 -1.05 -11.10
N ILE A 91 -11.24 -2.36 -10.94
CA ILE A 91 -9.91 -2.93 -10.68
C ILE A 91 -9.00 -2.81 -11.91
N ALA A 92 -9.53 -2.99 -13.13
CA ALA A 92 -8.75 -2.79 -14.35
C ALA A 92 -8.23 -1.34 -14.49
N GLY A 93 -9.02 -0.34 -14.07
CA GLY A 93 -8.65 1.08 -14.14
C GLY A 93 -7.73 1.56 -13.02
N SER A 94 -7.71 0.86 -11.87
CA SER A 94 -6.99 1.27 -10.66
C SER A 94 -5.76 0.42 -10.34
N PHE A 95 -5.69 -0.82 -10.84
CA PHE A 95 -4.58 -1.71 -10.62
C PHE A 95 -3.36 -1.33 -11.50
N PRO A 96 -2.11 -1.50 -11.02
CA PRO A 96 -1.72 -1.91 -9.66
C PRO A 96 -1.88 -0.79 -8.62
N GLY A 97 -1.93 -1.18 -7.34
CA GLY A 97 -2.10 -0.25 -6.23
C GLY A 97 -1.03 0.86 -6.18
N GLY A 98 -1.45 2.06 -5.77
CA GLY A 98 -0.56 3.23 -5.73
C GLY A 98 0.67 3.07 -4.84
N SER A 99 0.48 2.51 -3.64
CA SER A 99 1.56 2.37 -2.65
C SER A 99 2.68 1.40 -3.05
N ILE A 100 2.47 0.55 -4.06
CA ILE A 100 3.44 -0.46 -4.53
C ILE A 100 4.04 -0.17 -5.91
N THR A 101 3.59 0.91 -6.54
CA THR A 101 4.13 1.41 -7.81
C THR A 101 4.89 2.71 -7.55
N GLY A 102 4.17 3.83 -7.50
CA GLY A 102 4.69 5.18 -7.36
C GLY A 102 3.82 6.18 -8.12
N ALA A 103 4.20 7.46 -8.10
CA ALA A 103 3.52 8.51 -8.84
C ALA A 103 4.54 9.32 -9.66
N PRO A 104 4.32 9.54 -10.97
CA PRO A 104 3.22 9.04 -11.81
C PRO A 104 3.29 7.52 -12.05
N LYS A 105 2.16 6.80 -11.89
CA LYS A 105 2.09 5.33 -11.88
C LYS A 105 2.76 4.64 -13.07
N ILE A 106 2.43 5.06 -14.29
CA ILE A 106 2.98 4.42 -15.50
C ILE A 106 4.49 4.58 -15.55
N ARG A 107 5.02 5.77 -15.26
CA ARG A 107 6.47 5.99 -15.28
C ARG A 107 7.17 5.24 -14.16
N ALA A 108 6.58 5.20 -12.97
CA ALA A 108 7.11 4.41 -11.86
C ALA A 108 7.21 2.92 -12.22
N MET A 109 6.17 2.35 -12.86
CA MET A 109 6.20 0.96 -13.32
C MET A 109 7.26 0.70 -14.40
N GLN A 110 7.50 1.64 -15.31
CA GLN A 110 8.59 1.52 -16.29
C GLN A 110 9.96 1.51 -15.62
N ILE A 111 10.21 2.39 -14.65
CA ILE A 111 11.46 2.41 -13.89
C ILE A 111 11.65 1.11 -13.11
N ILE A 112 10.57 0.59 -12.50
CA ILE A 112 10.60 -0.70 -11.82
C ILE A 112 11.02 -1.82 -12.80
N ASP A 113 10.44 -1.86 -14.00
CA ASP A 113 10.78 -2.85 -15.04
C ASP A 113 12.22 -2.68 -15.57
N GLU A 114 12.71 -1.44 -15.64
CA GLU A 114 14.11 -1.11 -16.02
C GLU A 114 15.12 -1.58 -14.95
N LEU A 115 14.76 -1.54 -13.66
CA LEU A 115 15.69 -1.75 -12.55
C LEU A 115 15.60 -3.13 -11.90
N GLU A 116 14.41 -3.74 -11.83
CA GLU A 116 14.24 -5.04 -11.19
C GLU A 116 14.71 -6.17 -12.12
N PRO A 117 15.55 -7.10 -11.64
CA PRO A 117 16.12 -8.15 -12.47
C PRO A 117 15.11 -9.24 -12.86
N THR A 118 13.93 -9.25 -12.22
CA THR A 118 12.91 -10.28 -12.40
C THR A 118 11.52 -9.67 -12.37
N ARG A 119 10.56 -10.34 -13.02
CA ARG A 119 9.14 -9.97 -12.91
C ARG A 119 8.63 -10.29 -11.50
N ARG A 120 7.82 -9.39 -10.95
CA ARG A 120 7.28 -9.50 -9.58
C ARG A 120 6.32 -10.69 -9.36
N GLY A 121 5.69 -11.22 -10.41
CA GLY A 121 4.77 -12.35 -10.29
C GLY A 121 3.60 -12.02 -9.36
N LEU A 122 3.45 -12.75 -8.26
CA LEU A 122 2.43 -12.47 -7.23
C LEU A 122 2.72 -11.18 -6.46
N TYR A 123 3.99 -10.83 -6.26
CA TYR A 123 4.37 -9.69 -5.43
C TYR A 123 3.84 -8.37 -5.98
N CYS A 124 3.26 -7.55 -5.10
CA CYS A 124 2.56 -6.31 -5.47
C CYS A 124 1.37 -6.54 -6.41
N GLY A 125 0.94 -7.78 -6.60
CA GLY A 125 -0.32 -8.15 -7.25
C GLY A 125 -1.52 -7.90 -6.34
N SER A 126 -2.65 -8.51 -6.69
CA SER A 126 -3.87 -8.45 -5.88
C SER A 126 -4.40 -9.84 -5.56
N LEU A 127 -4.81 -10.04 -4.31
CA LEU A 127 -5.67 -11.17 -3.91
C LEU A 127 -7.08 -10.61 -3.75
N LEU A 128 -8.06 -11.15 -4.47
CA LEU A 128 -9.42 -10.61 -4.50
C LEU A 128 -10.47 -11.72 -4.51
N TYR A 129 -11.68 -11.37 -4.09
CA TYR A 129 -12.90 -12.12 -4.40
C TYR A 129 -13.86 -11.21 -5.17
N LEU A 130 -14.68 -11.82 -6.02
CA LEU A 130 -15.83 -11.19 -6.66
C LEU A 130 -17.00 -12.16 -6.56
N ASP A 131 -18.14 -11.71 -6.07
CA ASP A 131 -19.33 -12.54 -5.93
C ASP A 131 -20.37 -12.31 -7.04
N VAL A 132 -21.42 -13.13 -7.04
CA VAL A 132 -22.52 -13.07 -8.03
C VAL A 132 -23.40 -11.83 -7.91
N ARG A 133 -23.27 -11.05 -6.83
CA ARG A 133 -23.98 -9.78 -6.62
C ARG A 133 -23.17 -8.61 -7.16
N GLY A 134 -21.91 -8.84 -7.56
CA GLY A 134 -20.99 -7.81 -8.02
C GLY A 134 -20.16 -7.17 -6.90
N GLU A 135 -20.20 -7.72 -5.69
CA GLU A 135 -19.39 -7.23 -4.58
C GLU A 135 -17.97 -7.78 -4.70
N MET A 136 -16.98 -6.90 -4.54
CA MET A 136 -15.56 -7.20 -4.64
C MET A 136 -14.80 -6.61 -3.47
N ASP A 137 -13.88 -7.40 -2.92
CA ASP A 137 -12.82 -6.90 -2.05
C ASP A 137 -11.48 -7.39 -2.57
N SER A 138 -10.46 -6.57 -2.38
CA SER A 138 -9.13 -6.82 -2.89
C SER A 138 -8.07 -6.32 -1.92
N SER A 139 -7.00 -7.09 -1.79
CA SER A 139 -5.82 -6.73 -1.01
C SER A 139 -4.58 -6.74 -1.89
N ILE A 140 -3.58 -5.97 -1.51
CA ILE A 140 -2.28 -5.99 -2.18
C ILE A 140 -1.48 -7.19 -1.67
N ALA A 141 -0.97 -8.01 -2.59
CA ALA A 141 -0.13 -9.16 -2.28
C ALA A 141 1.29 -8.74 -1.88
N ILE A 142 1.40 -8.20 -0.67
CA ILE A 142 2.64 -7.94 0.06
C ILE A 142 2.69 -8.84 1.31
N ARG A 143 3.85 -8.94 1.97
CA ARG A 143 4.01 -9.79 3.18
C ARG A 143 3.54 -11.24 2.96
N SER A 144 3.70 -11.73 1.73
CA SER A 144 3.21 -13.02 1.28
C SER A 144 4.38 -13.90 0.84
N LEU A 145 4.21 -15.22 0.96
CA LEU A 145 5.17 -16.22 0.52
C LEU A 145 4.63 -16.95 -0.70
N LEU A 146 5.45 -17.11 -1.73
CA LEU A 146 5.14 -17.99 -2.86
C LEU A 146 5.92 -19.30 -2.68
N VAL A 147 5.20 -20.40 -2.49
CA VAL A 147 5.80 -21.74 -2.43
C VAL A 147 5.53 -22.45 -3.74
N LYS A 148 6.59 -22.82 -4.46
CA LYS A 148 6.47 -23.54 -5.73
C LYS A 148 7.71 -24.41 -5.95
N ASP A 149 7.50 -25.66 -6.37
CA ASP A 149 8.57 -26.59 -6.76
C ASP A 149 9.67 -26.74 -5.68
N GLY A 150 9.26 -26.76 -4.40
CA GLY A 150 10.19 -26.85 -3.26
C GLY A 150 10.96 -25.57 -2.94
N GLN A 151 10.69 -24.46 -3.63
CA GLN A 151 11.27 -23.15 -3.35
C GLN A 151 10.25 -22.24 -2.66
N VAL A 152 10.73 -21.44 -1.71
CA VAL A 152 9.95 -20.39 -1.03
C VAL A 152 10.53 -19.04 -1.42
N CYS A 153 9.70 -18.19 -2.05
CA CYS A 153 10.07 -16.83 -2.42
C CYS A 153 9.38 -15.81 -1.51
N CYS A 154 10.14 -14.81 -1.08
CA CYS A 154 9.65 -13.67 -0.31
C CYS A 154 10.20 -12.38 -0.91
N TRP A 155 9.43 -11.29 -0.84
CA TRP A 155 9.80 -9.99 -1.40
C TRP A 155 9.62 -8.88 -0.38
N GLY A 156 10.64 -8.03 -0.30
CA GLY A 156 10.63 -6.78 0.46
C GLY A 156 10.85 -5.60 -0.47
N GLY A 157 10.29 -4.45 -0.11
CA GLY A 157 10.45 -3.22 -0.89
C GLY A 157 10.08 -1.98 -0.10
N GLY A 158 10.47 -0.83 -0.62
CA GLY A 158 10.25 0.50 -0.06
C GLY A 158 9.77 1.49 -1.12
N GLY A 159 9.22 2.61 -0.67
CA GLY A 159 8.96 3.74 -1.56
C GLY A 159 10.19 4.63 -1.60
N ILE A 160 10.63 5.04 -2.78
CA ILE A 160 11.78 5.92 -2.92
C ILE A 160 11.29 7.34 -3.23
N VAL A 161 11.71 8.30 -2.41
CA VAL A 161 11.48 9.73 -2.58
C VAL A 161 12.81 10.47 -2.72
N ALA A 162 12.77 11.76 -3.03
CA ALA A 162 13.97 12.54 -3.34
C ALA A 162 14.96 12.64 -2.14
N ASP A 163 14.44 12.56 -0.92
CA ASP A 163 15.17 12.60 0.34
C ASP A 163 15.39 11.20 0.96
N SER A 164 15.11 10.12 0.22
CA SER A 164 15.38 8.75 0.69
C SER A 164 16.89 8.50 0.82
N GLU A 165 17.30 7.94 1.97
CA GLU A 165 18.64 7.41 2.18
C GLU A 165 18.66 5.91 1.85
N TRP A 166 19.47 5.50 0.87
CA TRP A 166 19.42 4.12 0.34
C TRP A 166 19.65 3.04 1.41
N GLN A 167 20.51 3.30 2.41
CA GLN A 167 20.75 2.37 3.51
C GLN A 167 19.49 2.15 4.35
N ALA A 168 18.76 3.23 4.63
CA ALA A 168 17.52 3.17 5.40
C ALA A 168 16.44 2.42 4.63
N GLU A 169 16.28 2.69 3.33
CA GLU A 169 15.30 2.01 2.48
C GLU A 169 15.61 0.51 2.29
N TYR A 170 16.89 0.16 2.14
CA TYR A 170 17.34 -1.22 2.10
C TYR A 170 17.02 -1.93 3.43
N GLN A 171 17.39 -1.32 4.56
CA GLN A 171 17.10 -1.86 5.87
C GLN A 171 15.60 -2.02 6.12
N GLU A 172 14.79 -1.05 5.69
CA GLU A 172 13.33 -1.13 5.75
C GLU A 172 12.84 -2.35 4.96
N SER A 173 13.28 -2.53 3.72
CA SER A 173 12.88 -3.67 2.88
C SER A 173 13.17 -5.02 3.53
N MET A 174 14.29 -5.13 4.26
CA MET A 174 14.67 -6.34 5.02
C MET A 174 13.83 -6.50 6.28
N THR A 175 13.67 -5.45 7.08
CA THR A 175 12.83 -5.45 8.29
C THR A 175 11.39 -5.88 7.99
N LYS A 176 10.89 -5.45 6.84
CA LYS A 176 9.59 -5.79 6.29
C LYS A 176 9.39 -7.30 6.11
N VAL A 177 10.39 -8.04 5.65
CA VAL A 177 10.28 -9.49 5.43
C VAL A 177 10.85 -10.34 6.55
N ARG A 178 11.64 -9.75 7.45
CA ARG A 178 12.40 -10.42 8.51
C ARG A 178 11.57 -11.44 9.30
N VAL A 179 10.39 -11.06 9.78
CA VAL A 179 9.53 -11.97 10.56
C VAL A 179 9.15 -13.22 9.76
N LEU A 180 8.89 -13.09 8.46
CA LEU A 180 8.57 -14.22 7.60
C LEU A 180 9.80 -15.12 7.41
N LEU A 181 10.97 -14.53 7.17
CA LEU A 181 12.21 -15.27 6.96
C LEU A 181 12.66 -16.00 8.22
N GLU A 182 12.71 -15.32 9.37
CA GLU A 182 13.07 -15.93 10.66
C GLU A 182 12.12 -17.07 11.05
N THR A 183 10.82 -16.92 10.76
CA THR A 183 9.84 -17.99 11.00
C THR A 183 10.13 -19.21 10.13
N LEU A 184 10.47 -19.01 8.85
CA LEU A 184 10.78 -20.11 7.93
C LEU A 184 12.11 -20.79 8.26
N GLU A 185 13.13 -20.05 8.68
CA GLU A 185 14.43 -20.59 9.11
C GLU A 185 14.32 -21.42 10.39
N GLY A 186 13.30 -21.15 11.21
CA GLY A 186 13.02 -21.90 12.44
C GLY A 186 12.20 -23.17 12.28
N LEU A 187 11.68 -23.47 11.07
CA LEU A 187 10.93 -24.69 10.75
C LEU A 187 11.86 -25.83 10.31
#